data_AF-A0A0C2BYG3-F1
#
_entry.id   AF-A0A0C2BYG3-F1
#
_cell.length_a   1.000
_cell.length_b   1.000
_cell.length_c   1.000
_cell.angle_alpha   90.00
_cell.angle_beta   90.00
_cell.angle_gamma   90.00
#
_symmetry.space_group_name_H-M   'P 1'
#
loop_
_entity.id
_entity.type
_entity.pdbx_description
1 polymer ?
#
loop_
_entity_poly.entity_id
_entity_poly.type
_entity_poly.pdbx_seq_one_letter_code
_entity_poly.pdbx_strand_id
1 'polypeptide(L)'
;MDNDMIALITPKLLGNRPNTYTLTKALAETQLVEDAKQLPVIIIRPSIVGAMWKDPLPGWTDNINGPTGIFAAVGKGVLTNMCGSVHSKADIIPVDIVANMIIVAAAHRATTMQCIQQVTAQAFKLWILTCKRARNIT
;
A
#
# COMPACT_ATOMS: atom_id res chain seq x y z
N MET A 1 21.10 10.52 -19.63
CA MET A 1 20.74 9.10 -19.59
C MET A 1 19.86 8.84 -20.79
N ASP A 2 20.19 7.84 -21.59
CA ASP A 2 19.42 7.50 -22.78
C ASP A 2 18.14 6.72 -22.39
N ASN A 3 17.01 7.00 -23.05
CA ASN A 3 15.71 6.40 -22.71
C ASN A 3 15.72 4.88 -22.96
N ASP A 4 16.46 4.43 -23.97
CA ASP A 4 16.57 3.01 -24.32
C ASP A 4 17.32 2.23 -23.24
N MET A 5 18.37 2.82 -22.67
CA MET A 5 19.09 2.28 -21.52
C MET A 5 18.20 2.17 -20.27
N ILE A 6 17.35 3.16 -20.01
CA ILE A 6 16.42 3.14 -18.88
C ILE A 6 15.39 2.01 -19.05
N ALA A 7 14.85 1.84 -20.26
CA ALA A 7 13.89 0.77 -20.56
C ALA A 7 14.50 -0.63 -20.34
N LEU A 8 15.76 -0.83 -20.70
CA LEU A 8 16.50 -2.08 -20.49
C LEU A 8 16.78 -2.40 -19.01
N ILE A 9 17.05 -1.39 -18.19
CA ILE A 9 17.43 -1.57 -16.78
C ILE A 9 16.19 -1.68 -15.86
N THR A 10 15.07 -1.05 -16.24
CA THR A 10 13.85 -0.96 -15.42
C THR A 10 13.32 -2.32 -14.91
N PRO A 11 13.23 -3.40 -15.73
CA PRO A 11 12.76 -4.69 -15.25
C PRO A 11 13.63 -5.29 -14.14
N LYS A 12 14.95 -5.09 -14.23
CA LYS A 12 15.89 -5.55 -13.20
C LYS A 12 15.74 -4.77 -11.89
N LEU A 13 15.45 -3.46 -11.97
CA LEU A 13 15.23 -2.61 -10.79
C LEU A 13 13.90 -2.91 -10.10
N LEU A 14 12.84 -3.18 -10.86
CA LEU A 14 11.53 -3.51 -10.29
C LEU A 14 11.52 -4.89 -9.63
N GLY A 15 12.22 -5.87 -10.20
CA GLY A 15 12.20 -7.24 -9.72
C GLY A 15 10.77 -7.79 -9.67
N ASN A 16 10.33 -8.27 -8.50
CA ASN A 16 8.98 -8.81 -8.31
C ASN A 16 7.90 -7.76 -8.02
N ARG A 17 8.21 -6.46 -8.17
CA ARG A 17 7.27 -5.38 -7.86
C ARG A 17 6.45 -4.98 -9.07
N PRO A 18 5.15 -4.71 -8.90
CA PRO A 18 4.26 -4.43 -10.02
C PRO A 18 4.53 -3.07 -10.68
N ASN A 19 5.11 -2.11 -9.96
CA ASN A 19 5.37 -0.77 -10.48
C ASN A 19 6.47 -0.04 -9.69
N THR A 20 6.93 1.08 -10.23
CA THR A 20 7.97 1.94 -9.61
C THR A 20 7.51 2.54 -8.28
N TYR A 21 6.22 2.78 -8.08
CA TYR A 21 5.66 3.27 -6.82
C TYR A 21 5.88 2.28 -5.66
N THR A 22 5.60 1.01 -5.87
CA THR A 22 5.82 -0.04 -4.86
C THR A 22 7.32 -0.26 -4.58
N LEU A 23 8.18 0.04 -5.56
CA LEU A 23 9.62 0.05 -5.37
C LEU A 23 10.05 1.19 -4.45
N THR A 24 9.65 2.43 -4.75
CA THR A 24 10.03 3.60 -3.96
C THR A 24 9.49 3.52 -2.53
N LYS A 25 8.26 3.03 -2.33
CA LYS A 25 7.70 2.81 -0.98
C LYS A 25 8.47 1.77 -0.19
N ALA A 26 8.85 0.65 -0.81
CA ALA A 26 9.61 -0.37 -0.10
C ALA A 26 11.04 0.08 0.23
N LEU A 27 11.69 0.85 -0.65
CA LEU A 27 12.99 1.46 -0.36
C LEU A 27 12.89 2.43 0.82
N ALA A 28 11.83 3.26 0.86
CA ALA A 28 11.60 4.17 1.97
C ALA A 28 11.38 3.43 3.31
N GLU A 29 10.67 2.31 3.29
CA GLU A 29 10.51 1.47 4.49
C GLU A 29 11.84 0.91 4.98
N THR A 30 12.69 0.40 4.08
CA THR A 30 14.04 -0.09 4.45
C THR A 30 14.88 1.03 5.03
N GLN A 31 14.92 2.20 4.39
CA GLN A 31 15.66 3.36 4.87
C GLN A 31 15.19 3.79 6.26
N LEU A 32 13.87 3.82 6.50
CA LEU A 32 13.30 4.15 7.81
C LEU A 32 13.72 3.16 8.90
N VAL A 33 13.81 1.87 8.59
CA VAL A 33 14.27 0.86 9.56
C VAL A 33 15.74 1.05 9.91
N GLU A 34 16.56 1.49 8.96
CA GLU A 34 17.99 1.74 9.16
C GLU A 34 18.26 3.03 9.96
N ASP A 35 17.53 4.11 9.66
CA ASP A 35 17.78 5.43 10.24
C ASP A 35 17.03 5.68 11.56
N ALA A 36 15.79 5.18 11.69
CA ALA A 36 14.89 5.56 12.77
C ALA A 36 15.05 4.71 14.06
N LYS A 37 16.26 4.20 14.34
CA LYS A 37 16.54 3.24 15.43
C LYS A 37 16.14 3.74 16.83
N GLN A 38 16.15 5.05 17.05
CA GLN A 38 15.83 5.68 18.34
C GLN A 38 14.47 6.41 18.34
N LEU A 39 13.75 6.41 17.21
CA LEU A 39 12.49 7.13 17.08
C LEU A 39 11.28 6.21 17.25
N PRO A 40 10.18 6.71 17.84
CA PRO A 40 8.95 5.96 17.95
C PRO A 40 8.21 5.84 16.59
N VAL A 41 8.68 4.96 15.69
CA VAL A 41 8.10 4.76 14.35
C VAL A 41 7.17 3.55 14.26
N ILE A 42 6.05 3.72 13.56
CA ILE A 42 5.19 2.64 13.03
C ILE A 42 5.12 2.75 11.51
N ILE A 43 5.17 1.60 10.85
CA ILE A 43 4.88 1.48 9.41
C ILE A 43 3.50 0.86 9.24
N ILE A 44 2.60 1.59 8.57
CA ILE A 44 1.25 1.16 8.23
C ILE A 44 1.19 0.91 6.73
N ARG A 45 0.71 -0.27 6.32
CA ARG A 45 0.61 -0.68 4.91
C ARG A 45 -0.87 -0.88 4.52
N PRO A 46 -1.59 0.21 4.17
CA PRO A 46 -2.96 0.07 3.69
C PRO A 46 -3.00 -0.55 2.28
N SER A 47 -4.14 -1.14 1.91
CA SER A 47 -4.45 -1.49 0.52
C SER A 47 -4.88 -0.24 -0.26
N ILE A 48 -5.54 -0.39 -1.41
CA ILE A 48 -5.91 0.77 -2.22
C ILE A 48 -7.01 1.54 -1.48
N VAL A 49 -6.73 2.80 -1.13
CA VAL A 49 -7.67 3.62 -0.37
C VAL A 49 -8.78 4.09 -1.29
N GLY A 50 -10.03 3.77 -0.92
CA GLY A 50 -11.25 4.20 -1.61
C GLY A 50 -12.04 5.25 -0.83
N ALA A 51 -13.24 5.54 -1.33
CA ALA A 51 -14.16 6.49 -0.70
C ALA A 51 -14.55 6.09 0.73
N MET A 52 -14.99 7.06 1.51
CA MET A 52 -15.48 6.85 2.88
C MET A 52 -16.64 5.87 2.92
N TRP A 53 -16.58 4.91 3.84
CA TRP A 53 -17.74 4.07 4.12
C TRP A 53 -18.80 4.89 4.86
N LYS A 54 -18.44 5.46 6.03
CA LYS A 54 -19.43 5.98 6.98
C LYS A 54 -19.16 7.40 7.44
N ASP A 55 -18.06 7.65 8.15
CA ASP A 55 -17.88 8.89 8.90
C ASP A 55 -16.77 9.75 8.30
N PRO A 56 -16.93 11.09 8.21
CA PRO A 56 -18.13 11.90 8.50
C PRO A 56 -19.12 12.02 7.32
N LEU A 57 -18.73 11.61 6.11
CA LEU A 57 -19.52 11.77 4.88
C LEU A 57 -19.42 10.49 4.02
N PRO A 58 -20.44 9.59 4.04
CA PRO A 58 -20.44 8.37 3.22
C PRO A 58 -20.25 8.67 1.73
N GLY A 59 -19.36 7.93 1.06
CA GLY A 59 -19.06 8.09 -0.35
C GLY A 59 -18.16 9.28 -0.69
N TRP A 60 -17.71 10.06 0.30
CA TRP A 60 -16.76 11.15 0.06
C TRP A 60 -15.38 10.62 -0.35
N THR A 61 -14.75 11.33 -1.28
CA THR A 61 -13.40 11.08 -1.80
C THR A 61 -12.71 12.41 -2.06
N ASP A 62 -11.41 12.47 -1.83
CA ASP A 62 -10.59 13.68 -2.03
C ASP A 62 -10.24 13.90 -3.51
N ASN A 63 -10.16 12.81 -4.28
CA ASN A 63 -9.79 12.84 -5.69
C ASN A 63 -10.47 11.73 -6.50
N ILE A 64 -10.35 11.82 -7.82
CA ILE A 64 -10.86 10.84 -8.80
C ILE A 64 -9.74 9.99 -9.41
N ASN A 65 -8.59 9.89 -8.75
CA ASN A 65 -7.46 9.11 -9.24
C ASN A 65 -7.68 7.62 -9.01
N GLY A 66 -7.12 6.80 -9.90
CA GLY A 66 -7.13 5.34 -9.74
C GLY A 66 -8.55 4.75 -9.71
N PRO A 67 -8.89 3.88 -8.73
CA PRO A 67 -10.19 3.20 -8.70
C PRO A 67 -11.38 4.15 -8.60
N THR A 68 -11.25 5.27 -7.90
CA THR A 68 -12.36 6.22 -7.75
C THR A 68 -12.81 6.78 -9.11
N GLY A 69 -11.87 7.08 -10.00
CA GLY A 69 -12.17 7.52 -11.36
C GLY A 69 -12.83 6.42 -12.20
N ILE A 70 -12.40 5.16 -12.02
CA ILE A 70 -13.01 4.00 -12.67
C ILE A 70 -14.48 3.86 -12.21
N PHE A 71 -14.74 3.90 -10.91
CA PHE A 71 -16.11 3.81 -10.38
C PHE A 71 -16.99 4.96 -10.84
N ALA A 72 -16.47 6.18 -10.88
CA ALA A 72 -17.21 7.34 -11.40
C ALA A 72 -17.53 7.20 -12.91
N ALA A 73 -16.58 6.71 -13.71
CA ALA A 73 -16.77 6.50 -15.15
C ALA A 73 -17.76 5.37 -15.45
N VAL A 74 -17.72 4.28 -14.68
CA VAL A 74 -18.70 3.18 -14.77
C VAL A 74 -20.08 3.66 -14.31
N GLY A 75 -20.17 4.38 -13.18
CA GLY A 75 -21.44 4.90 -12.67
C GLY A 75 -22.10 5.92 -13.60
N LYS A 76 -21.32 6.67 -14.38
CA LYS A 76 -21.81 7.56 -15.44
C LYS A 76 -22.10 6.85 -16.77
N GLY A 77 -21.75 5.57 -16.92
CA GLY A 77 -21.88 4.83 -18.17
C GLY A 77 -20.86 5.20 -19.25
N VAL A 78 -19.82 5.96 -18.91
CA VAL A 78 -18.74 6.34 -19.86
C VAL A 78 -17.77 5.18 -20.08
N LEU A 79 -17.47 4.44 -19.01
CA LEU A 79 -16.60 3.27 -19.08
C LEU A 79 -17.47 2.00 -19.09
N THR A 80 -17.57 1.36 -20.25
CA THR A 80 -18.34 0.12 -20.43
C THR A 80 -17.47 -1.14 -20.35
N ASN A 81 -16.18 -1.03 -20.68
CA ASN A 81 -15.26 -2.17 -20.77
C ASN A 81 -13.91 -1.81 -20.13
N MET A 82 -13.29 -2.77 -19.44
CA MET A 82 -11.97 -2.62 -18.81
C MET A 82 -11.07 -3.80 -19.16
N CYS A 83 -9.83 -3.53 -19.56
CA CYS A 83 -8.84 -4.56 -19.80
C CYS A 83 -8.31 -5.12 -18.47
N GLY A 84 -8.57 -6.39 -18.19
CA GLY A 84 -8.10 -7.04 -16.98
C GLY A 84 -8.50 -8.51 -16.93
N SER A 85 -7.84 -9.28 -16.07
CA SER A 85 -8.27 -10.65 -15.77
C SER A 85 -9.45 -10.62 -14.80
N VAL A 86 -10.46 -11.43 -15.06
CA VAL A 86 -11.61 -11.65 -14.16
C VAL A 86 -11.21 -12.30 -12.83
N HIS A 87 -10.00 -12.87 -12.76
CA HIS A 87 -9.45 -13.46 -11.54
C HIS A 87 -8.59 -12.47 -10.72
N SER A 88 -8.37 -11.25 -11.21
CA SER A 88 -7.64 -10.23 -10.48
C SER A 88 -8.50 -9.71 -9.31
N LYS A 89 -7.91 -9.66 -8.12
CA LYS A 89 -8.55 -9.11 -6.91
C LYS A 89 -8.02 -7.71 -6.64
N ALA A 90 -8.90 -6.72 -6.56
CA ALA A 90 -8.59 -5.39 -6.09
C ALA A 90 -8.98 -5.27 -4.61
N ASP A 91 -8.00 -5.18 -3.72
CA ASP A 91 -8.22 -4.92 -2.30
C ASP A 91 -8.37 -3.41 -2.09
N ILE A 92 -9.60 -2.99 -1.79
CA ILE A 92 -9.97 -1.59 -1.58
C ILE A 92 -10.40 -1.43 -0.13
N ILE A 93 -9.74 -0.53 0.58
CA ILE A 93 -10.03 -0.18 1.97
C ILE A 93 -10.63 1.23 2.05
N PRO A 94 -11.73 1.44 2.77
CA PRO A 94 -12.29 2.78 2.99
C PRO A 94 -11.32 3.73 3.71
N VAL A 95 -11.28 4.99 3.29
CA VAL A 95 -10.39 6.00 3.87
C VAL A 95 -10.65 6.28 5.35
N ASP A 96 -11.91 6.19 5.81
CA ASP A 96 -12.29 6.37 7.21
C ASP A 96 -11.71 5.27 8.11
N ILE A 97 -11.67 4.03 7.63
CA ILE A 97 -11.02 2.92 8.35
C ILE A 97 -9.51 3.13 8.44
N VAL A 98 -8.87 3.57 7.34
CA VAL A 98 -7.42 3.84 7.32
C VAL A 98 -7.06 5.01 8.24
N ALA A 99 -7.83 6.10 8.22
CA ALA A 99 -7.59 7.25 9.08
C ALA A 99 -7.70 6.86 10.57
N ASN A 100 -8.76 6.14 10.94
CA ASN A 100 -8.93 5.65 12.31
C ASN A 100 -7.80 4.71 12.73
N MET A 101 -7.35 3.82 11.84
CA MET A 101 -6.21 2.94 12.10
C MET A 101 -4.92 3.72 12.34
N ILE A 102 -4.65 4.77 11.56
CA ILE A 102 -3.45 5.62 11.74
C ILE A 102 -3.48 6.30 13.12
N ILE A 103 -4.65 6.84 13.52
CA ILE A 103 -4.81 7.50 14.82
C ILE A 103 -4.58 6.51 15.96
N VAL A 104 -5.22 5.33 15.89
CA VAL A 104 -5.08 4.28 16.92
C VAL A 104 -3.65 3.76 16.98
N ALA A 105 -3.01 3.55 15.84
CA ALA A 105 -1.62 3.11 15.77
C ALA A 105 -0.67 4.15 16.41
N ALA A 106 -0.84 5.43 16.07
CA ALA A 106 -0.06 6.51 16.65
C ALA A 106 -0.23 6.59 18.18
N ALA A 107 -1.48 6.51 18.67
CA ALA A 107 -1.77 6.48 20.10
C ALA A 107 -1.12 5.28 20.80
N HIS A 108 -1.23 4.08 20.21
CA HIS A 108 -0.62 2.86 20.74
C HIS A 108 0.90 2.96 20.84
N ARG A 109 1.57 3.60 19.87
CA ARG A 109 3.02 3.84 19.92
C ARG A 109 3.40 4.90 20.93
N ALA A 110 2.61 5.95 21.09
CA ALA A 110 2.86 6.98 22.09
C ALA A 110 2.84 6.39 23.52
N THR A 111 1.96 5.41 23.78
CA THR A 111 1.84 4.77 25.10
C THR A 111 2.82 3.62 25.32
N THR A 112 3.36 3.03 24.26
CA THR A 112 4.20 1.82 24.35
C THR A 112 5.65 2.13 23.94
N MET A 113 6.56 2.19 24.92
CA MET A 113 8.01 2.31 24.68
C MET A 113 8.64 0.99 24.17
N GLN A 114 8.22 0.53 23.00
CA GLN A 114 8.85 -0.60 22.30
C GLN A 114 9.49 -0.15 20.98
N CYS A 115 10.67 -0.70 20.70
CA CYS A 115 11.39 -0.49 19.44
C CYS A 115 10.60 -1.14 18.28
N ILE A 116 10.27 -0.33 17.27
CA ILE A 116 9.65 -0.62 15.95
C ILE A 116 8.56 -1.72 15.92
N GLN A 117 7.30 -1.33 15.71
CA GLN A 117 6.20 -2.25 15.45
C GLN A 117 5.63 -2.07 14.04
N GLN A 118 5.41 -3.18 13.33
CA GLN A 118 4.67 -3.20 12.07
C GLN A 118 3.22 -3.57 12.35
N VAL A 119 2.28 -2.67 12.10
CA VAL A 119 0.84 -2.96 12.20
C VAL A 119 0.31 -3.13 10.78
N THR A 120 0.11 -4.37 10.36
CA THR A 120 -0.56 -4.67 9.09
C THR A 120 -2.04 -4.88 9.36
N ALA A 121 -2.90 -3.98 8.88
CA ALA A 121 -4.25 -4.39 8.55
C ALA A 121 -4.16 -5.37 7.38
N GLN A 122 -4.70 -6.57 7.55
CA GLN A 122 -4.68 -7.65 6.55
C GLN A 122 -5.34 -7.10 5.26
N ALA A 123 -4.76 -7.21 4.04
CA ALA A 123 -4.42 -8.46 3.38
C ALA A 123 -3.15 -8.40 2.47
N PHE A 124 -1.96 -8.33 3.09
CA PHE A 124 -0.70 -8.76 2.46
C PHE A 124 -0.24 -10.13 2.99
N LYS A 125 -1.18 -11.07 3.17
CA LYS A 125 -0.92 -12.40 3.77
C LYS A 125 -0.06 -13.34 2.90
N LEU A 126 0.55 -12.85 1.80
CA LEU A 126 1.34 -13.68 0.89
C LEU A 126 2.81 -13.26 0.69
N TRP A 127 3.28 -12.11 1.20
CA TRP A 127 4.68 -11.69 0.94
C TRP A 127 5.62 -11.74 2.16
N ILE A 128 5.11 -11.57 3.38
CA ILE A 128 5.96 -11.63 4.59
C ILE A 128 6.18 -13.07 5.09
N LEU A 129 5.31 -14.02 4.74
CA LEU A 129 5.48 -15.43 5.11
C LEU A 129 6.59 -16.16 4.32
N THR A 130 7.01 -15.62 3.17
CA THR A 130 8.14 -16.14 2.39
C THR A 130 9.50 -15.72 2.96
N CYS A 131 9.57 -14.66 3.78
CA CYS A 131 10.83 -14.19 4.36
C CYS A 131 11.19 -14.86 5.71
N LYS A 132 10.25 -15.57 6.35
CA LYS A 132 10.53 -16.39 7.55
C LYS A 132 10.78 -17.87 7.27
N ARG A 133 10.56 -18.37 6.04
CA ARG A 133 10.77 -19.79 5.68
C ARG A 133 11.98 -20.08 4.78
N ALA A 134 12.79 -19.08 4.48
CA ALA A 134 14.03 -19.25 3.69
C ALA A 134 15.33 -19.10 4.52
N ARG A 135 15.24 -19.11 5.86
CA ARG A 135 16.41 -19.02 6.76
C ARG A 135 16.74 -20.30 7.53
N ASN A 136 16.06 -21.40 7.25
CA ASN A 136 16.39 -22.73 7.74
C ASN A 136 16.07 -23.74 6.65
N ILE A 137 17.07 -24.07 5.84
CA ILE A 137 17.46 -25.42 5.38
C ILE A 137 18.80 -25.18 4.66
N THR A 138 19.80 -25.97 5.03
CA THR A 138 21.13 -26.13 4.42
C THR A 138 21.12 -26.14 2.89
#